data_AF-A0A7S4CZC3-F1
#
_entry.id   AF-A0A7S4CZC3-F1
#
_cell.length_a   1.000
_cell.length_b   1.000
_cell.length_c   1.000
_cell.angle_alpha   90.00
_cell.angle_beta   90.00
_cell.angle_gamma   90.00
#
_symmetry.space_group_name_H-M   'P 1'
#
loop_
_entity.id
_entity.type
_entity.pdbx_description
1 polymer ?
#
loop_
_entity_poly.entity_id
_entity_poly.type
_entity_poly.pdbx_seq_one_letter_code
_entity_poly.pdbx_strand_id
1 'polypeptide(L)'
;DSHRSDSVESPTPGPRPSLPEVEYSSDDGPSTPEPTPLLMRHTECGRDFHEVEIVEGVDSTAKEQEQKRGLLRRWSRPKDPKPKPPTVSYWQLFRYADCQDKWCMFIGGVLSIILGCALPAFCYVFGRILDDFGTGNPADVGSLALIMVLHGPWIMGAAIAICCFIVSGERQSRRLRREFFTAILAQEVAFFDTKKAGELTSHLSSDVPIVTAVLGIKTVNLLQYTATFIS
;
A
#
# COMPACT_ATOMS: atom_id res chain seq x y z
N ASP A 1 62.46 9.49 2.42
CA ASP A 1 61.18 9.05 1.86
C ASP A 1 60.04 9.83 2.49
N SER A 2 59.78 11.10 2.14
CA SER A 2 59.30 11.63 0.86
C SER A 2 58.17 10.82 0.27
N HIS A 3 56.98 11.44 0.23
CA HIS A 3 55.78 11.20 -0.60
C HIS A 3 54.53 11.17 0.28
N ARG A 4 53.40 11.79 -0.06
CA ARG A 4 53.03 12.79 -1.07
C ARG A 4 51.57 13.06 -0.68
N SER A 5 51.26 14.28 -0.28
CA SER A 5 49.89 14.71 0.02
C SER A 5 49.14 14.90 -1.30
N ASP A 6 48.38 13.89 -1.72
CA ASP A 6 47.48 14.02 -2.86
C ASP A 6 46.08 14.43 -2.34
N SER A 7 45.85 15.74 -2.35
CA SER A 7 44.54 16.36 -2.24
C SER A 7 43.69 15.95 -3.46
N VAL A 8 42.60 15.24 -3.20
CA VAL A 8 41.60 14.86 -4.21
C VAL A 8 40.83 16.11 -4.63
N GLU A 9 41.23 16.66 -5.78
CA GLU A 9 40.56 17.76 -6.47
C GLU A 9 39.22 17.28 -7.03
N SER A 10 38.13 17.80 -6.48
CA SER A 10 36.77 17.53 -6.97
C SER A 10 36.57 18.20 -8.34
N PRO A 11 36.10 17.49 -9.38
CA PRO A 11 35.92 18.07 -10.70
C PRO A 11 34.79 19.11 -10.67
N THR A 12 35.13 20.33 -11.07
CA THR A 12 34.21 21.44 -11.32
C THR A 12 33.25 21.09 -12.46
N PRO A 13 31.94 21.34 -12.33
CA PRO A 13 31.00 21.09 -13.41
C PRO A 13 31.21 22.14 -14.51
N GLY A 14 31.55 21.67 -15.71
CA GLY A 14 31.69 22.50 -16.91
C GLY A 14 30.37 23.17 -17.33
N PRO A 15 30.42 24.14 -18.26
CA PRO A 15 29.28 24.95 -18.65
C PRO A 15 28.17 24.11 -19.29
N ARG A 16 26.93 24.24 -18.82
CA ARG A 16 25.77 23.59 -19.44
C ARG A 16 25.57 24.11 -20.86
N PRO A 17 25.26 23.24 -21.83
CA PRO A 17 24.72 23.67 -23.11
C PRO A 17 23.38 24.38 -22.88
N SER A 18 23.28 25.62 -23.31
CA SER A 18 22.02 26.38 -23.37
C SER A 18 21.02 25.64 -24.26
N LEU A 19 19.92 25.18 -23.66
CA LEU A 19 18.76 24.70 -24.41
C LEU A 19 18.22 25.86 -25.27
N PRO A 20 17.73 25.59 -26.50
CA PRO A 20 17.09 26.62 -27.30
C PRO A 20 15.86 27.14 -26.56
N GLU A 21 15.84 28.46 -26.39
CA GLU A 21 14.76 29.24 -25.81
C GLU A 21 13.52 29.05 -26.68
N VAL A 22 12.51 28.36 -26.15
CA VAL A 22 11.19 28.32 -26.78
C VAL A 22 10.56 29.68 -26.50
N GLU A 23 10.65 30.54 -27.50
CA GLU A 23 9.97 31.83 -27.58
C GLU A 23 8.47 31.59 -27.42
N TYR A 24 7.95 31.83 -26.21
CA TYR A 24 6.51 31.85 -25.96
C TYR A 24 5.98 33.17 -26.50
N SER A 25 5.60 33.17 -27.78
CA SER A 25 4.80 34.23 -28.38
C SER A 25 3.49 34.33 -27.60
N SER A 26 3.45 35.32 -26.71
CA SER A 26 2.22 35.81 -26.12
C SER A 26 1.55 36.65 -27.18
N ASP A 27 0.50 36.13 -27.83
CA ASP A 27 -0.67 36.90 -28.24
C ASP A 27 -1.72 35.99 -28.90
N ASP A 28 -2.97 36.43 -28.75
CA ASP A 28 -4.22 35.94 -29.33
C ASP A 28 -4.98 34.79 -28.61
N GLY A 29 -5.69 35.17 -27.54
CA GLY A 29 -7.14 34.88 -27.51
C GLY A 29 -7.90 36.11 -28.02
N PRO A 30 -9.20 36.06 -28.39
CA PRO A 30 -10.15 34.93 -28.35
C PRO A 30 -10.89 34.70 -29.71
N SER A 31 -11.17 33.46 -30.11
CA SER A 31 -12.18 33.21 -31.16
C SER A 31 -13.57 33.07 -30.54
N THR A 32 -14.29 34.19 -30.53
CA THR A 32 -15.74 34.26 -30.38
C THR A 32 -16.43 33.48 -31.52
N PRO A 33 -17.53 32.75 -31.26
CA PRO A 33 -18.40 32.32 -32.35
C PRO A 33 -19.22 33.54 -32.83
N GLU A 34 -19.19 33.78 -34.15
CA GLU A 34 -19.99 34.80 -34.83
C GLU A 34 -21.48 34.70 -34.45
N PRO A 35 -22.17 35.84 -34.21
CA PRO A 35 -23.62 35.86 -34.12
C PRO A 35 -24.24 36.03 -35.52
N THR A 36 -25.03 35.04 -35.91
CA THR A 36 -26.00 35.03 -37.02
C THR A 36 -26.80 36.35 -37.11
N PRO A 37 -27.07 36.91 -38.32
CA PRO A 37 -27.70 38.21 -38.44
C PRO A 37 -29.17 38.14 -38.00
N LEU A 38 -29.48 38.78 -36.86
CA LEU A 38 -30.85 38.95 -36.39
C LEU A 38 -31.48 40.17 -37.07
N LEU A 39 -32.53 39.90 -37.84
CA LEU A 39 -33.49 40.86 -38.39
C LEU A 39 -33.81 41.97 -37.37
N MET A 40 -33.58 43.23 -37.76
CA MET A 40 -34.10 44.40 -37.06
C MET A 40 -35.63 44.27 -36.93
N ARG A 41 -36.12 44.08 -35.70
CA ARG A 41 -37.47 44.47 -35.33
C ARG A 41 -37.39 45.79 -34.59
N HIS A 42 -37.96 46.82 -35.21
CA HIS A 42 -38.44 47.97 -34.47
C HIS A 42 -39.56 47.50 -33.53
N THR A 43 -39.33 47.59 -32.22
CA THR A 43 -40.41 47.61 -31.22
C THR A 43 -40.03 48.58 -30.11
N GLU A 44 -40.62 49.77 -30.24
CA GLU A 44 -41.20 50.62 -29.21
C GLU A 44 -40.35 51.05 -27.99
N CYS A 45 -40.23 52.38 -27.94
CA CYS A 45 -39.97 53.20 -26.76
C CYS A 45 -40.95 52.86 -25.61
N GLY A 46 -40.42 52.71 -24.40
CA GLY A 46 -41.19 52.80 -23.16
C GLY A 46 -41.55 51.47 -22.49
N ARG A 47 -40.60 50.86 -21.78
CA ARG A 47 -40.88 50.01 -20.61
C ARG A 47 -39.68 49.97 -19.68
N ASP A 48 -39.97 49.86 -18.39
CA ASP A 48 -39.17 50.30 -17.26
C ASP A 48 -37.77 49.66 -17.16
N PHE A 49 -36.74 50.50 -16.99
CA PHE A 49 -35.34 50.10 -16.74
C PHE A 49 -35.20 49.12 -15.55
N HIS A 50 -36.11 49.18 -14.58
CA HIS A 50 -36.13 48.28 -13.41
C HIS A 50 -36.57 46.86 -13.77
N GLU A 51 -37.45 46.68 -14.77
CA GLU A 51 -37.91 45.36 -15.20
C GLU A 51 -36.80 44.61 -15.95
N VAL A 52 -35.97 45.31 -16.73
CA VAL A 52 -34.84 44.71 -17.48
C VAL A 52 -33.71 44.26 -16.55
N GLU A 53 -33.36 45.03 -15.51
CA GLU A 53 -32.34 44.65 -14.52
C GLU A 53 -32.80 43.44 -13.67
N ILE A 54 -34.09 43.39 -13.32
CA ILE A 54 -34.69 42.23 -12.65
C ILE A 54 -34.65 41.00 -13.57
N VAL A 55 -34.92 41.14 -14.87
CA VAL A 55 -34.90 40.02 -15.82
C VAL A 55 -33.48 39.51 -16.06
N GLU A 56 -32.47 40.37 -16.23
CA GLU A 56 -31.05 39.93 -16.35
C GLU A 56 -30.53 39.30 -15.05
N GLY A 57 -30.93 39.82 -13.89
CA GLY A 57 -30.62 39.22 -12.58
C GLY A 57 -31.27 37.85 -12.37
N VAL A 58 -32.50 37.67 -12.85
CA VAL A 58 -33.20 36.37 -12.84
C VAL A 58 -32.56 35.39 -13.82
N ASP A 59 -32.11 35.84 -15.01
CA ASP A 59 -31.42 34.98 -15.98
C ASP A 59 -30.03 34.53 -15.51
N SER A 60 -29.29 35.42 -14.83
CA SER A 60 -28.00 35.12 -14.18
C SER A 60 -28.14 34.01 -13.12
N THR A 61 -29.11 34.15 -12.24
CA THR A 61 -29.38 33.18 -11.18
C THR A 61 -29.93 31.85 -11.73
N ALA A 62 -30.72 31.90 -12.82
CA ALA A 62 -31.20 30.71 -13.53
C ALA A 62 -30.04 29.89 -14.12
N LYS A 63 -29.07 30.55 -14.76
CA LYS A 63 -27.87 29.87 -15.31
C LYS A 63 -27.01 29.23 -14.23
N GLU A 64 -26.82 29.90 -13.08
CA GLU A 64 -26.06 29.34 -11.96
C GLU A 64 -26.77 28.13 -11.34
N GLN A 65 -28.10 28.17 -11.23
CA GLN A 65 -28.88 27.02 -10.74
C GLN A 65 -28.83 25.84 -11.71
N GLU A 66 -28.87 26.07 -13.02
CA GLU A 66 -28.75 25.01 -14.02
C GLU A 66 -27.36 24.36 -13.99
N GLN A 67 -26.29 25.16 -13.84
CA GLN A 67 -24.93 24.66 -13.69
C GLN A 67 -24.76 23.84 -12.40
N LYS A 68 -25.32 24.31 -11.27
CA LYS A 68 -25.36 23.56 -10.01
C LYS A 68 -26.15 22.27 -10.15
N ARG A 69 -27.27 22.27 -10.88
CA ARG A 69 -28.10 21.10 -11.15
C ARG A 69 -27.40 20.08 -12.05
N GLY A 70 -26.61 20.54 -13.01
CA GLY A 70 -25.73 19.70 -13.85
C GLY A 70 -24.58 19.09 -13.05
N LEU A 71 -23.95 19.87 -12.16
CA LEU A 71 -22.95 19.38 -11.22
C LEU A 71 -23.56 18.34 -10.28
N LEU A 72 -24.66 18.65 -9.62
CA LEU A 72 -25.38 17.72 -8.74
C LEU A 72 -25.75 16.45 -9.49
N ARG A 73 -26.28 16.54 -10.71
CA ARG A 73 -26.52 15.36 -11.57
C ARG A 73 -25.26 14.54 -11.82
N ARG A 74 -24.11 15.17 -12.04
CA ARG A 74 -22.82 14.48 -12.24
C ARG A 74 -22.31 13.82 -10.95
N TRP A 75 -22.46 14.47 -9.80
CA TRP A 75 -22.10 13.92 -8.48
C TRP A 75 -23.09 12.85 -7.98
N SER A 76 -24.36 12.91 -8.42
CA SER A 76 -25.42 11.95 -8.12
C SER A 76 -25.46 10.77 -9.08
N ARG A 77 -24.61 10.73 -10.13
CA ARG A 77 -24.50 9.53 -10.97
C ARG A 77 -23.95 8.39 -10.10
N PRO A 78 -24.71 7.30 -9.91
CA PRO A 78 -24.16 6.12 -9.25
C PRO A 78 -22.96 5.64 -10.07
N LYS A 79 -21.81 5.52 -9.41
CA LYS A 79 -20.58 5.05 -10.05
C LYS A 79 -20.79 3.57 -10.37
N ASP A 80 -20.74 3.20 -11.65
CA ASP A 80 -20.92 1.81 -12.05
C ASP A 80 -19.96 0.90 -11.25
N PRO A 81 -20.44 -0.24 -10.72
CA PRO A 81 -19.60 -1.13 -9.95
C PRO A 81 -18.48 -1.66 -10.84
N LYS A 82 -17.25 -1.25 -10.55
CA LYS A 82 -16.07 -1.75 -11.26
C LYS A 82 -16.03 -3.28 -11.13
N PRO A 83 -15.71 -4.02 -12.20
CA PRO A 83 -15.58 -5.48 -12.12
C PRO A 83 -14.55 -5.82 -11.04
N LYS A 84 -14.93 -6.69 -10.10
CA LYS A 84 -14.04 -7.13 -9.03
C LYS A 84 -12.88 -7.90 -9.66
N PRO A 85 -11.61 -7.57 -9.36
CA PRO A 85 -10.50 -8.35 -9.86
C PRO A 85 -10.60 -9.80 -9.34
N PRO A 86 -10.14 -10.80 -10.11
CA PRO A 86 -10.15 -12.18 -9.65
C PRO A 86 -9.34 -12.30 -8.36
N THR A 87 -9.93 -12.89 -7.33
CA THR A 87 -9.25 -13.12 -6.06
C THR A 87 -8.24 -14.24 -6.22
N VAL A 88 -6.98 -13.95 -5.91
CA VAL A 88 -5.90 -14.93 -5.92
C VAL A 88 -6.00 -15.79 -4.66
N SER A 89 -5.77 -17.09 -4.80
CA SER A 89 -5.75 -18.00 -3.64
C SER A 89 -4.52 -17.73 -2.76
N TYR A 90 -4.66 -17.87 -1.45
CA TYR A 90 -3.56 -17.67 -0.49
C TYR A 90 -2.32 -18.54 -0.84
N TRP A 91 -2.53 -19.77 -1.28
CA TRP A 91 -1.44 -20.68 -1.66
C TRP A 91 -0.69 -20.24 -2.93
N GLN A 92 -1.35 -19.53 -3.84
CA GLN A 92 -0.70 -19.00 -5.04
C GLN A 92 0.31 -17.89 -4.69
N LEU A 93 0.20 -17.28 -3.50
CA LEU A 93 1.16 -16.30 -3.03
C LEU A 93 2.55 -16.92 -2.78
N PHE A 94 2.60 -18.20 -2.39
CA PHE A 94 3.83 -18.96 -2.17
C PHE A 94 4.43 -19.57 -3.46
N ARG A 95 3.88 -19.24 -4.63
CA ARG A 95 4.37 -19.71 -5.94
C ARG A 95 5.86 -19.44 -6.16
N TYR A 96 6.37 -18.33 -5.62
CA TYR A 96 7.74 -17.86 -5.82
C TYR A 96 8.76 -18.42 -4.81
N ALA A 97 8.33 -19.32 -3.91
CA ALA A 97 9.18 -19.93 -2.89
C ALA A 97 10.14 -20.98 -3.47
N ASP A 98 11.44 -20.88 -3.13
CA ASP A 98 12.44 -21.92 -3.41
C ASP A 98 12.18 -23.23 -2.67
N CYS A 99 12.86 -24.30 -3.08
CA CYS A 99 12.94 -25.52 -2.28
C CYS A 99 13.52 -25.26 -0.87
N GLN A 100 14.58 -24.46 -0.75
CA GLN A 100 15.14 -24.09 0.55
C GLN A 100 14.16 -23.27 1.41
N ASP A 101 13.42 -22.35 0.78
CA ASP A 101 12.41 -21.54 1.46
C ASP A 101 11.26 -22.41 1.96
N LYS A 102 10.81 -23.39 1.18
CA LYS A 102 9.76 -24.35 1.57
C LYS A 102 10.16 -25.17 2.80
N TRP A 103 11.39 -25.69 2.83
CA TRP A 103 11.90 -26.42 4.00
C TRP A 103 11.98 -25.52 5.23
N CYS A 104 12.49 -24.31 5.07
CA CYS A 104 12.61 -23.33 6.15
C CYS A 104 11.24 -22.93 6.70
N MET A 105 10.24 -22.70 5.83
CA MET A 105 8.86 -22.40 6.21
C MET A 105 8.16 -23.57 6.90
N PHE A 106 8.42 -24.81 6.47
CA PHE A 106 7.85 -25.99 7.14
C PHE A 106 8.39 -26.13 8.57
N ILE A 107 9.71 -26.05 8.75
CA ILE A 107 10.36 -26.12 10.07
C ILE A 107 9.89 -24.95 10.94
N GLY A 108 9.93 -23.73 10.41
CA GLY A 108 9.45 -22.56 11.11
C GLY A 108 7.99 -22.68 11.52
N GLY A 109 7.15 -23.29 10.67
CA GLY A 109 5.72 -23.50 10.93
C GLY A 109 5.50 -24.40 12.14
N VAL A 110 6.21 -25.52 12.22
CA VAL A 110 6.15 -26.42 13.39
C VAL A 110 6.59 -25.69 14.66
N LEU A 111 7.70 -24.94 14.61
CA LEU A 111 8.18 -24.16 15.75
C LEU A 111 7.19 -23.07 16.18
N SER A 112 6.52 -22.44 15.22
CA SER A 112 5.52 -21.40 15.47
C SER A 112 4.27 -21.94 16.15
N ILE A 113 3.81 -23.15 15.83
CA ILE A 113 2.68 -23.80 16.52
C ILE A 113 3.03 -24.00 17.98
N ILE A 114 4.20 -24.57 18.25
CA ILE A 114 4.58 -24.90 19.62
C ILE A 114 4.88 -23.60 20.43
N LEU A 115 5.34 -22.51 19.80
CA LEU A 115 5.34 -21.17 20.45
C LEU A 115 3.93 -20.70 20.82
N GLY A 116 2.94 -20.90 19.95
CA GLY A 116 1.54 -20.53 20.24
C GLY A 116 0.99 -21.23 21.49
N CYS A 117 1.44 -22.47 21.76
CA CYS A 117 1.09 -23.23 22.96
C CYS A 117 1.93 -22.85 24.20
N ALA A 118 2.97 -22.01 24.07
CA ALA A 118 3.87 -21.70 25.17
C ALA A 118 3.19 -20.89 26.29
N LEU A 119 2.31 -19.94 25.94
CA LEU A 119 1.58 -19.13 26.91
C LEU A 119 0.60 -19.96 27.77
N PRO A 120 -0.30 -20.77 27.20
CA PRO A 120 -1.19 -21.63 28.01
C PRO A 120 -0.41 -22.67 28.82
N ALA A 121 0.67 -23.25 28.26
CA ALA A 121 1.55 -24.14 29.02
C ALA A 121 2.18 -23.44 30.23
N PHE A 122 2.66 -22.20 30.05
CA PHE A 122 3.20 -21.40 31.16
C PHE A 122 2.14 -21.14 32.24
N CYS A 123 0.93 -20.74 31.86
CA CYS A 123 -0.17 -20.53 32.81
C CYS A 123 -0.53 -21.80 33.58
N TYR A 124 -0.52 -22.96 32.92
CA TYR A 124 -0.78 -24.25 33.56
C TYR A 124 0.27 -24.59 34.63
N VAL A 125 1.56 -24.49 34.29
CA VAL A 125 2.64 -24.77 35.24
C VAL A 125 2.64 -23.75 36.37
N PHE A 126 2.37 -22.48 36.08
CA PHE A 126 2.26 -21.43 37.10
C PHE A 126 1.11 -21.69 38.08
N GLY A 127 -0.05 -22.14 37.59
CA GLY A 127 -1.19 -22.53 38.45
C GLY A 127 -0.82 -23.65 39.42
N ARG A 128 -0.08 -24.67 38.95
CA ARG A 128 0.38 -25.78 39.81
C ARG A 128 1.37 -25.35 40.89
N ILE A 129 2.29 -24.44 40.58
CA ILE A 129 3.17 -23.82 41.59
C ILE A 129 2.33 -23.14 42.67
N LEU A 130 1.29 -22.38 42.28
CA LEU A 130 0.42 -21.68 43.24
C LEU A 130 -0.37 -22.64 44.13
N ASP A 131 -0.86 -23.75 43.58
CA ASP A 131 -1.58 -24.78 44.36
C ASP A 131 -0.65 -25.48 45.36
N ASP A 132 0.58 -25.78 44.97
CA ASP A 132 1.58 -26.44 45.83
C ASP A 132 2.04 -25.52 46.97
N PHE A 133 2.12 -24.20 46.72
CA PHE A 133 2.35 -23.21 47.78
C PHE A 133 1.22 -23.18 48.81
N GLY A 134 -0.02 -23.44 48.41
CA GLY A 134 -1.18 -23.50 49.32
C GLY A 134 -1.25 -24.77 50.16
N THR A 135 -0.73 -25.89 49.65
CA THR A 135 -0.82 -27.21 50.31
C THR A 135 0.44 -27.61 51.12
N GLY A 136 1.55 -26.90 50.97
CA GLY A 136 2.72 -27.04 51.83
C GLY A 136 3.62 -28.25 51.54
N ASN A 137 3.61 -28.77 50.31
CA ASN A 137 4.46 -29.88 49.86
C ASN A 137 5.72 -29.36 49.12
N PRO A 138 6.89 -29.23 49.77
CA PRO A 138 8.09 -28.63 49.17
C PRO A 138 8.88 -29.56 48.22
N ALA A 139 8.49 -30.83 48.07
CA ALA A 139 9.19 -31.76 47.20
C ALA A 139 8.87 -31.56 45.71
N ASP A 140 7.65 -31.09 45.37
CA ASP A 140 7.22 -30.91 43.98
C ASP A 140 7.60 -29.55 43.39
N VAL A 141 7.77 -28.51 44.21
CA VAL A 141 8.11 -27.16 43.74
C VAL A 141 9.47 -27.10 43.04
N GLY A 142 10.43 -27.94 43.46
CA GLY A 142 11.75 -28.03 42.82
C GLY A 142 11.69 -28.63 41.41
N SER A 143 10.85 -29.65 41.22
CA SER A 143 10.60 -30.27 39.91
C SER A 143 9.86 -29.31 38.98
N LEU A 144 8.87 -28.59 39.50
CA LEU A 144 8.12 -27.62 38.72
C LEU A 144 8.97 -26.40 38.32
N ALA A 145 9.87 -25.95 39.20
CA ALA A 145 10.82 -24.89 38.88
C ALA A 145 11.77 -25.29 37.74
N LEU A 146 12.20 -26.56 37.67
CA LEU A 146 13.00 -27.07 36.55
C LEU A 146 12.23 -27.04 35.22
N ILE A 147 10.92 -27.33 35.23
CA ILE A 147 10.06 -27.25 34.04
C ILE A 147 9.98 -25.80 33.51
N MET A 148 9.92 -24.80 34.40
CA MET A 148 9.95 -23.39 33.98
C MET A 148 11.28 -22.99 33.32
N VAL A 149 12.41 -23.51 33.82
CA VAL A 149 13.72 -23.30 33.20
C VAL A 149 13.80 -23.96 31.82
N LEU A 150 13.18 -25.14 31.64
CA LEU A 150 13.10 -25.84 30.36
C LEU A 150 12.25 -25.09 29.31
N HIS A 151 11.30 -24.26 29.73
CA HIS A 151 10.54 -23.40 28.80
C HIS A 151 11.35 -22.19 28.27
N GLY A 152 12.45 -21.79 28.91
CA GLY A 152 13.28 -20.66 28.45
C GLY A 152 13.89 -20.84 27.05
N PRO A 153 14.59 -21.96 26.77
CA PRO A 153 15.13 -22.26 25.45
C PRO A 153 14.06 -22.34 24.35
N TRP A 154 12.83 -22.71 24.71
CA TRP A 154 11.69 -22.78 23.79
C TRP A 154 11.38 -21.43 23.12
N ILE A 155 11.43 -20.35 23.92
CA ILE A 155 11.19 -18.98 23.45
C ILE A 155 12.27 -18.51 22.47
N MET A 156 13.54 -18.90 22.70
CA MET A 156 14.63 -18.58 21.77
C MET A 156 14.50 -19.31 20.43
N GLY A 157 14.08 -20.58 20.44
CA GLY A 157 13.77 -21.31 19.21
C GLY A 157 12.70 -20.59 18.37
N ALA A 158 11.75 -19.94 19.02
CA ALA A 158 10.69 -19.23 18.34
C ALA A 158 11.14 -17.92 17.68
N ALA A 159 12.07 -17.18 18.29
CA ALA A 159 12.69 -16.02 17.66
C ALA A 159 13.38 -16.42 16.35
N ILE A 160 14.08 -17.56 16.35
CA ILE A 160 14.71 -18.12 15.15
C ILE A 160 13.66 -18.46 14.09
N ALA A 161 12.54 -19.09 14.48
CA ALA A 161 11.45 -19.39 13.57
C ALA A 161 10.83 -18.14 12.91
N ILE A 162 10.59 -17.08 13.69
CA ILE A 162 10.08 -15.80 13.18
C ILE A 162 11.07 -15.19 12.19
N CYS A 163 12.36 -15.16 12.54
CA CYS A 163 13.42 -14.66 11.66
C CYS A 163 13.48 -15.44 10.34
N CYS A 164 13.36 -16.77 10.39
CA CYS A 164 13.31 -17.64 9.22
C CYS A 164 12.19 -17.25 8.24
N PHE A 165 10.97 -17.00 8.76
CA PHE A 165 9.84 -16.57 7.93
C PHE A 165 10.03 -15.17 7.33
N ILE A 166 10.58 -14.23 8.10
CA ILE A 166 10.84 -12.87 7.61
C ILE A 166 11.86 -12.93 6.46
N VAL A 167 12.99 -13.62 6.66
CA VAL A 167 14.04 -13.76 5.64
C VAL A 167 13.50 -14.45 4.39
N SER A 168 12.69 -15.50 4.55
CA SER A 168 12.08 -16.20 3.41
C SER A 168 11.06 -15.31 2.67
N GLY A 169 10.24 -14.55 3.39
CA GLY A 169 9.31 -13.57 2.81
C GLY A 169 10.03 -12.47 2.00
N GLU A 170 11.17 -12.00 2.49
CA GLU A 170 11.99 -11.03 1.74
C GLU A 170 12.62 -11.63 0.47
N ARG A 171 13.12 -12.88 0.54
CA ARG A 171 13.64 -13.59 -0.64
C ARG A 171 12.58 -13.70 -1.74
N GLN A 172 11.37 -14.11 -1.37
CA GLN A 172 10.23 -14.21 -2.29
C GLN A 172 9.83 -12.83 -2.84
N SER A 173 9.87 -11.78 -2.02
CA SER A 173 9.63 -10.40 -2.46
C SER A 173 10.57 -9.96 -3.57
N ARG A 174 11.88 -10.18 -3.39
CA ARG A 174 12.89 -9.74 -4.34
C ARG A 174 12.67 -10.37 -5.72
N ARG A 175 12.22 -11.63 -5.74
CA ARG A 175 11.86 -12.34 -6.97
C ARG A 175 10.58 -11.83 -7.59
N LEU A 176 9.54 -11.65 -6.79
CA LEU A 176 8.27 -11.06 -7.25
C LEU A 176 8.51 -9.69 -7.91
N ARG A 177 9.32 -8.83 -7.30
CA ARG A 177 9.66 -7.51 -7.88
C ARG A 177 10.39 -7.64 -9.21
N ARG A 178 11.37 -8.55 -9.32
CA ARG A 178 12.11 -8.78 -10.56
C ARG A 178 11.19 -9.23 -11.70
N GLU A 179 10.40 -10.27 -11.46
CA GLU A 179 9.46 -10.82 -12.44
C GLU A 179 8.41 -9.77 -12.85
N PHE A 180 7.91 -8.99 -11.89
CA PHE A 180 6.96 -7.91 -12.16
C PHE A 180 7.57 -6.80 -13.02
N PHE A 181 8.80 -6.36 -12.72
CA PHE A 181 9.50 -5.37 -13.55
C PHE A 181 9.77 -5.89 -14.96
N THR A 182 10.25 -7.13 -15.08
CA THR A 182 10.48 -7.76 -16.39
C THR A 182 9.19 -7.86 -17.19
N ALA A 183 8.08 -8.24 -16.57
CA ALA A 183 6.77 -8.30 -17.22
C ALA A 183 6.26 -6.92 -17.66
N ILE A 184 6.46 -5.87 -16.85
CA ILE A 184 6.08 -4.50 -17.23
C ILE A 184 6.89 -4.02 -18.44
N LEU A 185 8.21 -4.24 -18.45
CA LEU A 185 9.06 -3.79 -19.56
C LEU A 185 8.77 -4.50 -20.89
N ALA A 186 8.19 -5.69 -20.83
CA ALA A 186 7.78 -6.46 -22.01
C ALA A 186 6.39 -6.08 -22.57
N GLN A 187 5.69 -5.15 -21.93
CA GLN A 187 4.33 -4.76 -22.29
C GLN A 187 4.31 -3.74 -23.45
N GLU A 188 3.26 -3.79 -24.28
CA GLU A 188 3.08 -2.88 -25.42
C GLU A 188 2.88 -1.40 -25.00
N VAL A 189 3.26 -0.46 -25.87
CA VAL A 189 3.14 0.99 -25.62
C VAL A 189 1.68 1.41 -25.38
N ALA A 190 0.72 0.80 -26.09
CA ALA A 190 -0.71 1.08 -25.92
C ALA A 190 -1.22 0.79 -24.49
N PHE A 191 -0.62 -0.16 -23.76
CA PHE A 191 -0.96 -0.40 -22.37
C PHE A 191 -0.58 0.80 -21.48
N PHE A 192 0.58 1.40 -21.74
CA PHE A 192 1.07 2.54 -20.97
C PHE A 192 0.24 3.81 -21.21
N ASP A 193 -0.35 3.98 -22.40
CA ASP A 193 -1.27 5.09 -22.69
C ASP A 193 -2.58 5.02 -21.87
N THR A 194 -2.98 3.83 -21.42
CA THR A 194 -4.19 3.66 -20.59
C THR A 194 -3.96 3.96 -19.10
N LYS A 195 -2.71 4.06 -18.66
CA LYS A 195 -2.32 4.21 -17.25
C LYS A 195 -1.78 5.61 -17.00
N LYS A 196 -2.03 6.16 -15.82
CA LYS A 196 -1.42 7.45 -15.47
C LYS A 196 0.09 7.26 -15.25
N ALA A 197 0.86 8.28 -15.65
CA ALA A 197 2.29 8.30 -15.37
C ALA A 197 2.55 8.09 -13.86
N GLY A 198 3.42 7.13 -13.54
CA GLY A 198 3.77 6.78 -12.16
C GLY A 198 2.78 5.88 -11.41
N GLU A 199 1.61 5.54 -11.99
CA GLU A 199 0.61 4.66 -11.35
C GLU A 199 1.19 3.27 -11.06
N LEU A 200 1.85 2.66 -12.05
CA LEU A 200 2.43 1.31 -11.93
C LEU A 200 3.55 1.23 -10.87
N THR A 201 4.41 2.25 -10.82
CA THR A 201 5.49 2.33 -9.83
C THR A 201 4.92 2.52 -8.42
N SER A 202 3.84 3.30 -8.29
CA SER A 202 3.11 3.46 -7.03
C SER A 202 2.54 2.12 -6.56
N HIS A 203 1.84 1.39 -7.43
CA HIS A 203 1.32 0.05 -7.13
C HIS A 203 2.40 -0.91 -6.67
N LEU A 204 3.54 -0.94 -7.35
CA LEU A 204 4.64 -1.82 -6.96
C LEU A 204 5.19 -1.46 -5.57
N SER A 205 5.30 -0.16 -5.27
CA SER A 205 5.82 0.32 -4.00
C SER A 205 4.84 0.10 -2.85
N SER A 206 3.53 0.24 -3.08
CA SER A 206 2.50 0.04 -2.06
C SER A 206 2.14 -1.42 -1.83
N ASP A 207 2.01 -2.20 -2.90
CA ASP A 207 1.35 -3.51 -2.84
C ASP A 207 2.34 -4.62 -2.47
N VAL A 208 3.60 -4.51 -2.91
CA VAL A 208 4.61 -5.53 -2.61
C VAL A 208 4.92 -5.62 -1.11
N PRO A 209 5.13 -4.52 -0.36
CA PRO A 209 5.33 -4.60 1.09
C PRO A 209 4.18 -5.30 1.81
N ILE A 210 2.94 -5.12 1.34
CA ILE A 210 1.77 -5.79 1.90
C ILE A 210 1.89 -7.30 1.69
N VAL A 211 2.21 -7.74 0.48
CA VAL A 211 2.44 -9.16 0.15
C VAL A 211 3.58 -9.74 0.99
N THR A 212 4.68 -9.01 1.20
CA THR A 212 5.78 -9.48 2.04
C THR A 212 5.41 -9.61 3.50
N ALA A 213 4.63 -8.68 4.03
CA ALA A 213 4.16 -8.76 5.41
C ALA A 213 3.24 -9.97 5.59
N VAL A 214 2.43 -10.28 4.59
CA VAL A 214 1.61 -11.49 4.56
C VAL A 214 2.49 -12.74 4.58
N LEU A 215 3.45 -12.87 3.66
CA LEU A 215 4.33 -14.05 3.56
C LEU A 215 5.25 -14.27 4.78
N GLY A 216 5.61 -13.20 5.50
CA GLY A 216 6.45 -13.26 6.71
C GLY A 216 5.64 -13.24 8.00
N ILE A 217 5.72 -12.12 8.72
CA ILE A 217 5.21 -11.96 10.10
C ILE A 217 3.71 -12.31 10.25
N LYS A 218 2.85 -11.94 9.29
CA LYS A 218 1.40 -12.16 9.44
C LYS A 218 1.02 -13.64 9.35
N THR A 219 1.68 -14.41 8.49
CA THR A 219 1.47 -15.86 8.40
C THR A 219 1.89 -16.55 9.70
N VAL A 220 3.01 -16.12 10.27
CA VAL A 220 3.51 -16.63 11.56
C VAL A 220 2.54 -16.30 12.69
N ASN A 221 2.07 -15.05 12.77
CA ASN A 221 1.12 -14.63 13.80
C ASN A 221 -0.21 -15.39 13.67
N LEU A 222 -0.70 -15.57 12.45
CA LEU A 222 -1.91 -16.37 12.20
C LEU A 222 -1.75 -17.77 12.79
N LEU A 223 -0.62 -18.43 12.51
CA LEU A 223 -0.33 -19.77 12.99
C LEU A 223 -0.23 -19.83 14.53
N GLN A 224 0.48 -18.87 15.14
CA GLN A 224 0.58 -18.76 16.60
C GLN A 224 -0.80 -18.56 17.23
N TYR A 225 -1.59 -17.61 16.76
CA TYR A 225 -2.90 -17.32 17.33
C TYR A 225 -3.88 -18.48 17.15
N THR A 226 -3.83 -19.20 16.04
CA THR A 226 -4.61 -20.44 15.90
C THR A 226 -4.19 -21.51 16.88
N ALA A 227 -2.88 -21.67 17.14
CA ALA A 227 -2.38 -22.64 18.10
C ALA A 227 -2.73 -22.26 19.54
N THR A 228 -2.62 -20.98 19.89
CA THR A 228 -3.05 -20.46 21.21
C THR A 228 -4.55 -20.62 21.41
N PHE A 229 -5.36 -20.48 20.36
CA PHE A 229 -6.81 -20.66 20.46
C PHE A 229 -7.22 -22.12 20.68
N ILE A 230 -6.46 -23.08 20.14
CA ILE A 230 -6.73 -24.51 20.25
C ILE A 230 -6.23 -25.10 21.58
N SER A 231 -5.17 -24.53 22.14
CA SER A 231 -4.51 -24.98 23.38
C SER A 231 -5.23 -24.55 24.65
#